data_AF-A0A9X2FKL2-F1
#
_entry.id   AF-A0A9X2FKL2-F1
#
_cell.length_a   1.000
_cell.length_b   1.000
_cell.length_c   1.000
_cell.angle_alpha   90.00
_cell.angle_beta   90.00
_cell.angle_gamma   90.00
#
_symmetry.space_group_name_H-M   'P 1'
#
loop_
_entity.id
_entity.type
_entity.pdbx_description
1 polymer ?
#
loop_
_entity_poly.entity_id
_entity_poly.type
_entity_poly.pdbx_seq_one_letter_code
_entity_poly.pdbx_strand_id
1 'polypeptide(L)'
;MFSTIIYYLFYLYYVALVVYILMSWFPGAYQTSVGRFLMRICEPYLEIFRFIPPVMGIDFSPIIAFFALTFIEKGLFYFISLVF
;
A
#
# COMPACT_ATOMS: atom_id res chain seq x y z
N MET A 1 1.85 6.27 23.13
CA MET A 1 2.86 6.92 22.27
C MET A 1 3.32 6.00 21.15
N PHE A 2 3.75 4.76 21.45
CA PHE A 2 4.18 3.77 20.43
C PHE A 2 3.09 3.47 19.37
N SER A 3 1.85 3.24 19.79
CA SER A 3 0.71 2.98 18.90
C SER A 3 0.46 4.13 17.92
N THR A 4 0.67 5.38 18.33
CA THR A 4 0.49 6.56 17.48
C THR A 4 1.52 6.61 16.34
N ILE A 5 2.77 6.25 16.62
CA ILE A 5 3.83 6.21 15.60
C ILE A 5 3.51 5.16 14.55
N ILE A 6 3.09 3.97 14.98
CA ILE A 6 2.68 2.88 14.09
C ILE A 6 1.51 3.30 13.21
N TYR A 7 0.50 3.95 13.80
CA TYR A 7 -0.66 4.44 13.05
C TYR A 7 -0.23 5.36 11.90
N TYR A 8 0.63 6.34 12.19
CA TYR A 8 1.11 7.25 11.16
C TYR A 8 1.97 6.57 10.09
N LEU A 9 2.72 5.52 10.44
CA LEU A 9 3.48 4.72 9.45
C LEU A 9 2.56 3.98 8.49
N PHE A 10 1.53 3.30 9.01
CA PHE A 10 0.54 2.62 8.16
C PHE A 10 -0.24 3.63 7.31
N TYR A 11 -0.65 4.76 7.89
CA TYR A 11 -1.35 5.83 7.17
C TYR A 11 -0.49 6.40 6.04
N LEU A 12 0.78 6.70 6.28
CA LEU A 12 1.69 7.22 5.25
C LEU A 12 1.89 6.20 4.13
N TYR A 13 2.05 4.92 4.47
CA TYR A 13 2.18 3.86 3.47
C TYR A 13 0.89 3.66 2.65
N TYR A 14 -0.27 3.75 3.30
CA TYR A 14 -1.57 3.72 2.64
C TYR A 14 -1.70 4.85 1.61
N VAL A 15 -1.38 6.08 2.00
CA VAL A 15 -1.38 7.24 1.09
C VAL A 15 -0.37 7.04 -0.05
N ALA A 16 0.83 6.53 0.24
CA ALA A 16 1.83 6.24 -0.77
C ALA A 16 1.32 5.24 -1.82
N LEU A 17 0.65 4.17 -1.40
CA LEU A 17 0.02 3.20 -2.31
C LEU A 17 -1.08 3.86 -3.16
N VAL A 18 -1.96 4.65 -2.56
CA VAL A 18 -3.01 5.37 -3.30
C VAL A 18 -2.40 6.27 -4.36
N VAL A 19 -1.39 7.08 -4.01
CA VAL A 19 -0.69 7.94 -4.97
C VAL A 19 -0.04 7.10 -6.07
N TYR A 20 0.67 6.03 -5.72
CA TYR A 20 1.32 5.14 -6.69
C TYR A 20 0.35 4.53 -7.71
N ILE A 21 -0.85 4.13 -7.27
CA ILE A 21 -1.89 3.57 -8.15
C ILE A 21 -2.46 4.67 -9.04
N LEU A 22 -2.77 5.84 -8.47
CA LEU A 22 -3.28 6.99 -9.24
C LEU A 22 -2.28 7.45 -10.31
N MET A 23 -0.97 7.28 -10.09
CA MET A 23 0.05 7.57 -11.11
C MET A 23 -0.10 6.74 -12.38
N SER A 24 -0.77 5.58 -12.34
CA SER A 24 -1.07 4.80 -13.55
C SER A 24 -2.00 5.54 -14.53
N TRP A 25 -2.77 6.52 -14.05
CA TRP A 25 -3.70 7.30 -14.86
C TRP A 25 -3.02 8.48 -15.57
N PHE A 26 -1.80 8.83 -15.17
CA PHE A 26 -1.06 9.97 -15.69
C PHE A 26 0.16 9.49 -16.51
N PRO A 27 0.18 9.73 -17.84
CA PRO A 27 1.32 9.39 -18.67
C PRO A 27 2.62 10.03 -18.15
N GLY A 28 3.68 9.23 -18.01
CA GLY A 28 4.99 9.70 -17.56
C GLY A 28 5.15 9.92 -16.05
N ALA A 29 4.09 9.74 -15.24
CA ALA A 29 4.17 9.97 -13.79
C ALA A 29 5.25 9.09 -13.12
N TYR A 30 5.36 7.81 -13.50
CA TYR A 30 6.38 6.89 -12.98
C TYR A 30 7.83 7.30 -13.30
N GLN A 31 8.04 8.15 -14.31
CA GLN A 31 9.38 8.60 -14.74
C GLN A 31 9.88 9.78 -13.90
N THR A 32 9.03 10.36 -13.05
CA THR A 32 9.44 11.40 -12.10
C THR A 32 10.28 10.82 -10.97
N SER A 33 11.02 11.67 -10.24
CA SER A 33 11.78 11.24 -9.05
C SER A 33 10.86 10.61 -7.98
N VAL A 34 9.70 11.22 -7.76
CA VAL A 34 8.65 10.73 -6.85
C VAL A 34 8.11 9.39 -7.34
N GLY A 35 7.80 9.25 -8.63
CA GLY A 35 7.28 8.02 -9.21
C GLY A 35 8.25 6.85 -9.05
N ARG A 36 9.54 7.06 -9.33
CA ARG A 36 10.59 6.05 -9.11
C ARG A 36 10.76 5.69 -7.64
N PHE A 37 10.62 6.67 -6.74
CA PHE A 37 10.69 6.42 -5.30
C PHE A 37 9.50 5.55 -4.84
N LEU A 38 8.28 5.93 -5.20
CA LEU A 38 7.07 5.19 -4.87
C LEU A 38 7.10 3.77 -5.46
N MET A 39 7.56 3.61 -6.69
CA MET A 39 7.76 2.30 -7.31
C MET A 39 8.62 1.38 -6.45
N ARG A 40 9.77 1.86 -5.94
CA ARG A 40 10.66 1.05 -5.10
C ARG A 40 10.04 0.58 -3.79
N ILE A 41 9.09 1.33 -3.22
CA ILE A 41 8.48 1.00 -1.92
C ILE A 41 7.13 0.30 -2.04
N CYS A 42 6.37 0.58 -3.11
CA CYS A 42 5.02 0.06 -3.31
C CYS A 42 5.02 -1.21 -4.17
N GLU A 43 5.90 -1.30 -5.18
CA GLU A 43 5.89 -2.42 -6.12
C GLU A 43 6.17 -3.77 -5.48
N PRO A 44 7.19 -3.95 -4.59
CA PRO A 44 7.44 -5.26 -3.97
C PRO A 44 6.25 -5.78 -3.16
N TYR A 45 5.48 -4.87 -2.56
CA TYR A 45 4.26 -5.22 -1.83
C TYR A 45 3.12 -5.60 -2.76
N LEU A 46 2.87 -4.80 -3.80
CA LEU A 46 1.81 -5.05 -4.79
C LEU A 46 2.11 -6.30 -5.63
N GLU A 47 3.37 -6.63 -5.86
CA GLU A 47 3.81 -7.82 -6.60
C GLU A 47 3.34 -9.13 -5.94
N ILE A 48 3.24 -9.15 -4.60
CA ILE A 48 2.67 -10.28 -3.85
C ILE A 48 1.23 -10.57 -4.28
N PHE A 49 0.49 -9.56 -4.74
CA PHE A 49 -0.91 -9.66 -5.14
C PHE A 49 -1.12 -9.78 -6.65
N ARG A 50 -0.05 -9.67 -7.47
CA ARG A 50 -0.11 -9.77 -8.93
C ARG A 50 -0.52 -11.16 -9.46
N PHE A 51 -0.71 -12.14 -8.58
CA PHE A 51 -1.35 -13.41 -8.96
C PHE A 51 -2.83 -13.23 -9.32
N ILE A 52 -3.45 -12.11 -8.93
CA ILE A 52 -4.82 -11.78 -9.28
C ILE A 52 -4.81 -11.28 -10.73
N PRO A 53 -5.40 -12.03 -11.68
CA PRO A 53 -5.39 -11.61 -13.07
C PRO A 53 -6.18 -10.30 -13.24
N PRO A 54 -5.73 -9.39 -14.12
CA PRO A 54 -6.46 -8.18 -14.41
C PRO A 54 -7.80 -8.51 -15.05
N VAL A 55 -8.87 -7.88 -14.60
CA VAL A 55 -10.22 -8.06 -15.15
C VAL A 55 -10.54 -6.84 -16.00
N MET A 56 -10.89 -7.04 -17.27
CA MET A 56 -11.17 -5.95 -18.23
C MET A 56 -10.03 -4.93 -18.37
N GLY A 57 -8.77 -5.37 -18.22
CA GLY A 57 -7.59 -4.50 -18.32
C GLY A 57 -7.35 -3.60 -17.09
N ILE A 58 -8.15 -3.75 -16.03
CA ILE A 58 -7.96 -3.06 -14.75
C ILE A 58 -7.27 -4.02 -13.78
N ASP A 59 -6.24 -3.52 -13.08
CA ASP A 59 -5.56 -4.26 -12.03
C ASP A 59 -6.35 -4.18 -10.72
N PHE A 60 -6.84 -5.34 -10.25
CA PHE A 60 -7.57 -5.48 -8.99
C PHE A 60 -6.67 -5.85 -7.81
N SER A 61 -5.39 -6.18 -8.06
CA SER A 61 -4.39 -6.47 -7.03
C SER A 61 -4.34 -5.40 -5.93
N PRO A 62 -4.41 -4.09 -6.25
CA PRO A 62 -4.35 -3.06 -5.22
C PRO A 62 -5.51 -3.09 -4.22
N ILE A 63 -6.71 -3.51 -4.64
CA ILE A 63 -7.86 -3.60 -3.73
C ILE A 63 -7.59 -4.64 -2.65
N ILE A 64 -7.11 -5.82 -3.05
CA ILE A 64 -6.78 -6.89 -2.12
C ILE A 64 -5.56 -6.51 -1.26
N ALA A 65 -4.59 -5.81 -1.84
CA ALA A 65 -3.47 -5.26 -1.09
C ALA A 65 -3.96 -4.31 0.01
N PHE A 66 -4.86 -3.37 -0.28
CA PHE A 66 -5.40 -2.47 0.76
C PHE A 66 -6.12 -3.23 1.87
N PHE A 67 -6.94 -4.22 1.53
CA PHE A 67 -7.57 -5.06 2.55
C PHE A 67 -6.53 -5.76 3.43
N ALA A 68 -5.53 -6.40 2.83
CA ALA A 68 -4.46 -7.06 3.56
C ALA A 68 -3.72 -6.08 4.48
N LEU A 69 -3.40 -4.88 4.00
CA LEU A 69 -2.75 -3.84 4.80
C LEU A 69 -3.57 -3.44 6.03
N THR A 70 -4.88 -3.23 5.85
CA THR A 70 -5.79 -2.90 6.96
C THR A 70 -5.91 -4.03 7.97
N PHE A 71 -5.92 -5.29 7.52
CA PHE A 71 -5.93 -6.44 8.43
C PHE A 71 -4.63 -6.54 9.24
N ILE A 72 -3.48 -6.33 8.60
CA ILE A 72 -2.17 -6.31 9.27
C ILE A 72 -2.12 -5.18 10.30
N GLU A 73 -2.56 -3.98 9.93
CA GLU A 73 -2.62 -2.83 10.82
C GLU A 73 -3.46 -3.14 12.07
N LYS A 74 -4.72 -3.56 11.88
CA LYS A 74 -5.64 -3.88 12.99
C LYS A 74 -5.12 -5.03 13.86
N GLY A 75 -4.58 -6.08 13.25
CA GLY A 75 -4.00 -7.21 13.96
C GLY A 75 -2.82 -6.79 14.82
N LEU A 76 -1.94 -5.94 14.30
CA LEU A 76 -0.81 -5.39 15.05
C LEU A 76 -1.28 -4.53 16.22
N PHE A 77 -2.27 -3.64 16.01
CA PHE A 77 -2.83 -2.83 17.09
C PHE A 77 -3.47 -3.67 18.18
N TYR A 78 -4.23 -4.69 17.80
CA TYR A 78 -4.85 -5.63 18.74
C TYR A 78 -3.78 -6.33 19.58
N PHE A 79 -2.75 -6.88 18.94
CA PHE A 79 -1.66 -7.56 19.65
C PHE A 79 -0.93 -6.62 20.62
N ILE A 80 -0.60 -5.40 20.19
CA ILE A 80 0.04 -4.40 21.06
C ILE A 80 -0.85 -4.08 22.26
N SER A 81 -2.16 -3.93 22.06
CA SER A 81 -3.11 -3.65 23.15
C SER A 81 -3.31 -4.82 24.12
N LEU A 82 -2.94 -6.04 23.73
CA LEU A 82 -2.98 -7.20 24.62
C LEU A 82 -1.72 -7.33 25.47
N VAL A 83 -0.57 -6.91 24.93
CA VAL A 83 0.74 -7.10 25.56
C VAL A 83 1.09 -5.93 26.49
N PHE A 84 0.64 -4.71 26.15
CA PHE A 84 0.92 -3.47 26.88
C PHE A 84 -0.36 -2.88 27.47
#